data_AF-A0A5J5B8D0-F1
#
_entry.id   AF-A0A5J5B8D0-F1
#
_cell.length_a   1.000
_cell.length_b   1.000
_cell.length_c   1.000
_cell.angle_alpha   90.00
_cell.angle_beta   90.00
_cell.angle_gamma   90.00
#
_symmetry.space_group_name_H-M   'P 1'
#
loop_
_entity.id
_entity.type
_entity.pdbx_description
1 polymer ?
#
loop_
_entity_poly.entity_id
_entity_poly.type
_entity_poly.pdbx_seq_one_letter_code
_entity_poly.pdbx_strand_id
1 'polypeptide(L)'
;MLVNPRPSDEDKKLVVVKSHNAVNPLVWDYSPLLTIDVWEHAYYLDFQNKRADYISIFMEKLVSWEAGSSRFEMAKARAAEREREEERRREEEEEQSANGEPVEMYLDSSDTDASEAE
;
A
#
# COMPACT_ATOMS: atom_id res chain seq x y z
N MET A 1 -13.25 -1.92 17.15
CA MET A 1 -12.40 -2.61 16.16
C MET A 1 -11.52 -1.53 15.53
N LEU A 2 -10.20 -1.55 15.76
CA LEU A 2 -9.29 -0.54 15.23
C LEU A 2 -9.10 -0.79 13.73
N VAL A 3 -9.99 -0.23 12.91
CA VAL A 3 -9.86 -0.20 11.46
C VAL A 3 -8.98 1.01 11.13
N ASN A 4 -7.83 0.77 10.53
CA ASN A 4 -7.01 1.86 10.03
C ASN A 4 -7.78 2.51 8.86
N PRO A 5 -8.01 3.83 8.87
CA PRO A 5 -8.73 4.50 7.79
C PRO A 5 -7.98 4.26 6.46
N ARG A 6 -8.69 4.26 5.34
CA ARG A 6 -8.02 4.29 4.03
C ARG A 6 -7.39 5.67 3.83
N PRO A 7 -6.24 5.77 3.13
CA PRO A 7 -5.69 7.06 2.75
C PRO A 7 -6.71 7.80 1.87
N SER A 8 -6.91 9.10 2.15
CA SER A 8 -7.60 10.00 1.22
C SER A 8 -6.55 10.68 0.35
N ASP A 9 -6.90 11.11 -0.86
CA ASP A 9 -5.94 11.69 -1.82
C ASP A 9 -5.36 13.03 -1.34
N GLU A 10 -6.03 13.70 -0.41
CA GLU A 10 -5.53 14.90 0.25
C GLU A 10 -4.45 14.59 1.31
N ASP A 11 -4.41 13.36 1.83
CA ASP A 11 -3.54 12.95 2.93
C ASP A 11 -2.18 12.45 2.43
N LYS A 12 -1.38 13.35 1.85
CA LYS A 12 0.06 13.12 1.51
C LYS A 12 0.97 13.11 2.75
N LYS A 13 0.56 12.37 3.80
CA LYS A 13 1.21 12.36 5.12
C LYS A 13 1.73 10.97 5.48
N LEU A 14 2.82 10.95 6.24
CA LEU A 14 3.32 9.72 6.85
C LEU A 14 2.44 9.32 8.02
N VAL A 15 2.09 8.03 8.08
CA VAL A 15 1.28 7.46 9.14
C VAL A 15 1.94 6.21 9.71
N VAL A 16 1.83 6.02 11.03
CA VAL A 16 2.23 4.78 11.70
C VAL A 16 1.00 3.90 11.85
N VAL A 17 1.04 2.74 11.23
CA VAL A 17 -0.08 1.80 11.17
C VAL A 17 0.31 0.50 11.84
N LYS A 18 -0.57 -0.03 12.68
CA LYS A 18 -0.45 -1.40 13.22
C LYS A 18 -1.41 -2.32 12.49
N SER A 19 -0.91 -3.47 12.08
CA SER A 19 -1.71 -4.54 11.50
C SER A 19 -1.62 -5.79 12.37
N HIS A 20 -2.65 -6.63 12.31
CA HIS A 20 -2.66 -7.91 13.02
C HIS A 20 -2.31 -9.02 12.04
N ASN A 21 -1.57 -10.01 12.51
CA ASN A 21 -1.23 -11.21 11.76
C ASN A 21 -0.58 -10.90 10.40
N ALA A 22 -1.05 -11.55 9.32
CA ALA A 22 -0.52 -11.38 7.97
C ALA A 22 -1.07 -10.14 7.23
N VAL A 23 -1.88 -9.31 7.89
CA VAL A 23 -2.41 -8.09 7.27
C VAL A 23 -1.26 -7.13 7.03
N ASN A 24 -1.19 -6.58 5.82
CA ASN A 24 -0.19 -5.60 5.41
C ASN A 24 -0.89 -4.32 4.88
N PRO A 25 -0.25 -3.15 4.93
CA PRO A 25 -0.87 -1.90 4.49
C PRO A 25 -1.24 -1.84 3.00
N LEU A 26 -0.77 -2.76 2.17
CA LEU A 26 -1.08 -2.78 0.73
C LEU A 26 -2.57 -3.01 0.47
N VAL A 27 -3.25 -3.76 1.36
CA VAL A 27 -4.71 -4.01 1.24
C VAL A 27 -5.58 -2.76 1.48
N TRP A 28 -4.95 -1.68 1.93
CA TRP A 28 -5.57 -0.38 2.17
C TRP A 28 -4.96 0.71 1.27
N ASP A 29 -4.28 0.33 0.19
CA ASP A 29 -3.63 1.25 -0.76
C ASP A 29 -2.54 2.15 -0.15
N TYR A 30 -2.00 1.79 1.01
CA TYR A 30 -0.82 2.45 1.56
C TYR A 30 0.45 1.97 0.89
N SER A 31 1.44 2.86 0.80
CA SER A 31 2.81 2.52 0.43
C SER A 31 3.65 2.22 1.68
N PRO A 32 3.98 0.95 1.98
CA PRO A 32 4.76 0.60 3.17
C PRO A 32 6.22 1.02 3.01
N LEU A 33 6.72 1.81 3.95
CA LEU A 33 8.11 2.30 3.95
C LEU A 33 9.00 1.45 4.85
N LEU A 34 8.55 1.22 6.08
CA LEU A 34 9.23 0.45 7.12
C LEU A 34 8.22 -0.45 7.83
N THR A 35 8.66 -1.64 8.21
CA THR A 35 7.91 -2.58 9.05
C THR A 35 8.82 -3.15 10.13
N ILE A 36 8.24 -3.48 11.28
CA ILE A 36 8.89 -4.20 12.37
C ILE A 36 7.97 -5.34 12.77
N ASP A 37 8.49 -6.56 12.79
CA ASP A 37 7.73 -7.72 13.22
C ASP A 37 7.74 -7.81 14.75
N VAL A 38 6.55 -7.84 15.34
CA VAL A 38 6.36 -7.93 16.80
C VAL A 38 5.75 -9.26 17.22
N TRP A 39 5.71 -10.25 16.32
CA TRP A 39 5.43 -11.63 16.70
C TRP A 39 6.57 -12.18 17.57
N GLU A 40 6.23 -12.99 18.56
CA GLU A 40 7.21 -13.50 19.53
C GLU A 40 8.35 -14.26 18.83
N HIS A 41 8.06 -15.02 17.78
CA HIS A 41 9.10 -15.74 17.03
C HIS A 41 10.17 -14.85 16.37
N ALA A 42 9.93 -13.54 16.22
CA ALA A 42 10.90 -12.63 15.63
C ALA A 42 11.98 -12.18 16.63
N TYR A 43 11.71 -12.25 17.94
CA TYR A 43 12.61 -11.70 18.96
C TYR A 43 12.79 -12.58 20.21
N TYR A 44 11.99 -13.63 20.41
CA TYR A 44 11.95 -14.35 21.69
C TYR A 44 13.25 -15.08 22.02
N LEU A 45 14.01 -15.54 21.01
CA LEU A 45 15.30 -16.20 21.25
C LEU A 45 16.32 -15.27 21.90
N ASP A 46 16.35 -14.00 21.51
CA ASP A 46 17.33 -13.02 22.01
C ASP A 46 16.81 -12.21 23.21
N PHE A 47 15.51 -11.88 23.20
CA PHE A 47 14.91 -10.92 24.14
C PHE A 47 13.84 -11.52 25.06
N GLN A 48 13.38 -12.76 24.81
CA GLN A 48 12.29 -13.42 25.53
C GLN A 48 11.07 -12.48 25.70
N ASN A 49 10.69 -12.12 26.93
CA ASN A 49 9.55 -11.26 27.22
C ASN A 49 9.85 -9.75 27.06
N LYS A 50 11.07 -9.35 26.69
CA LYS A 50 11.52 -7.95 26.60
C LYS A 50 11.30 -7.37 25.21
N ARG A 51 10.03 -7.30 24.78
CA ARG A 51 9.66 -6.73 23.47
C ARG A 51 10.14 -5.27 23.30
N ALA A 52 10.07 -4.47 24.37
CA ALA A 52 10.50 -3.07 24.31
C ALA A 52 11.98 -2.94 23.93
N ASP A 53 12.84 -3.78 24.51
CA ASP A 53 14.28 -3.76 24.23
C ASP A 53 14.59 -4.16 22.79
N TYR A 54 13.86 -5.15 22.24
CA TYR A 54 13.95 -5.53 20.83
C TYR A 54 13.60 -4.36 19.90
N ILE A 55 12.49 -3.67 20.17
CA ILE A 55 12.04 -2.52 19.35
C ILE A 55 13.09 -1.40 19.40
N SER A 56 13.61 -1.08 20.59
CA SER A 56 14.66 -0.06 20.76
C SER A 56 15.91 -0.40 19.95
N ILE A 57 16.42 -1.63 20.05
CA ILE A 57 17.62 -2.06 19.32
C ILE A 57 17.38 -2.08 17.81
N PHE A 58 16.20 -2.53 17.37
CA PHE A 58 15.84 -2.51 15.96
C PHE A 58 15.91 -1.08 15.39
N MET A 59 15.30 -0.12 16.09
CA MET A 59 15.28 1.29 15.67
C MET A 59 16.65 1.97 15.77
N GLU A 60 17.48 1.61 16.75
CA GLU A 60 18.79 2.22 16.94
C GLU A 60 19.86 1.65 16.00
N LYS A 61 19.80 0.36 15.67
CA LYS A 61 20.95 -0.36 15.07
C LYS A 61 20.65 -1.14 13.80
N LEU A 62 19.42 -1.60 13.60
CA LEU A 62 19.10 -2.56 12.53
C LEU A 62 18.32 -1.95 11.37
N VAL A 63 17.62 -0.83 11.61
CA VAL A 63 16.82 -0.18 10.58
C VAL A 63 17.70 0.35 9.44
N SER A 64 17.37 -0.05 8.21
CA SER A 64 17.99 0.48 7.00
C SER A 64 17.24 1.72 6.53
N TRP A 65 17.77 2.89 6.89
CA TRP A 65 17.20 4.18 6.46
C TRP A 65 17.31 4.41 4.96
N GLU A 66 18.35 3.87 4.31
CA GLU A 66 18.51 3.96 2.86
C GLU A 66 17.39 3.22 2.12
N ALA A 67 17.04 2.00 2.57
CA ALA A 67 15.91 1.27 2.02
C ALA A 67 14.58 2.01 2.26
N GLY A 68 14.40 2.60 3.44
CA GLY A 68 13.25 3.44 3.76
C GLY A 68 13.14 4.67 2.84
N SER A 69 14.25 5.36 2.60
CA SER A 69 14.32 6.52 1.71
C SER A 69 14.05 6.15 0.25
N SER A 70 14.61 5.04 -0.24
CA SER A 70 14.36 4.55 -1.59
C SER A 70 12.88 4.24 -1.82
N ARG A 71 12.25 3.54 -0.87
CA ARG A 71 10.80 3.26 -0.91
C ARG A 71 9.96 4.51 -0.84
N PHE A 72 10.39 5.52 -0.09
CA PHE A 72 9.68 6.81 0.01
C PHE A 72 9.67 7.55 -1.33
N GLU A 73 10.80 7.60 -2.04
CA GLU A 73 10.84 8.22 -3.37
C GLU A 73 10.01 7.43 -4.39
N MET A 74 10.04 6.10 -4.34
CA MET A 74 9.15 5.27 -5.16
C MET A 74 7.67 5.52 -4.86
N ALA A 75 7.30 5.69 -3.58
CA ALA A 75 5.93 5.98 -3.17
C ALA A 75 5.46 7.35 -3.70
N LYS A 76 6.32 8.37 -3.63
CA LYS A 76 6.03 9.69 -4.21
C LYS A 76 5.87 9.65 -5.72
N ALA A 77 6.74 8.90 -6.42
CA ALA A 77 6.64 8.73 -7.86
C ALA A 77 5.32 8.06 -8.26
N ARG A 78 4.92 6.99 -7.56
CA ARG A 78 3.64 6.30 -7.78
C ARG A 78 2.44 7.20 -7.50
N ALA A 79 2.49 8.02 -6.44
CA ALA A 79 1.43 8.99 -6.16
C ALA A 79 1.28 10.03 -7.28
N ALA A 80 2.41 10.56 -7.78
CA ALA A 80 2.40 11.52 -8.89
C ALA A 80 1.91 10.89 -10.21
N GLU A 81 2.19 9.62 -10.46
CA GLU A 81 1.68 8.89 -11.62
C GLU A 81 0.16 8.71 -11.56
N ARG A 82 -0.38 8.35 -10.40
CA ARG A 82 -1.83 8.24 -10.18
C ARG A 82 -2.55 9.56 -10.40
N GLU A 83 -2.00 10.66 -9.88
CA GLU A 83 -2.55 12.01 -10.09
C GLU A 83 -2.62 12.37 -11.58
N ARG A 84 -1.55 12.09 -12.35
CA ARG A 84 -1.53 12.33 -13.80
C ARG A 84 -2.52 11.45 -14.56
N GLU A 85 -2.67 10.20 -14.15
CA GLU A 85 -3.61 9.28 -14.77
C GLU A 85 -5.06 9.69 -14.49
N GLU A 86 -5.36 10.16 -13.28
CA GLU A 86 -6.66 10.72 -12.91
C GLU A 86 -6.97 12.01 -13.67
N GLU A 87 -6.00 12.92 -13.82
CA GLU A 87 -6.13 14.12 -14.66
C GLU A 87 -6.44 13.73 -16.11
N ARG A 88 -5.67 12.81 -16.70
CA ARG A 88 -5.90 12.33 -18.06
C ARG A 88 -7.28 11.69 -18.21
N ARG A 89 -7.68 10.84 -17.27
CA ARG A 89 -8.99 10.18 -17.27
C ARG A 89 -10.13 11.21 -17.20
N ARG A 90 -9.97 12.25 -16.39
CA ARG A 90 -10.96 13.33 -16.27
C ARG A 90 -11.09 14.12 -17.57
N GLU A 91 -9.97 14.44 -18.22
CA GLU A 91 -9.97 15.09 -19.55
C GLU A 91 -10.69 14.22 -20.59
N GLU A 92 -10.40 12.91 -20.62
CA GLU A 92 -11.08 11.95 -21.50
C GLU A 92 -12.59 11.85 -21.22
N GLU A 93 -13.01 11.83 -19.94
CA GLU A 93 -14.43 11.84 -19.54
C GLU A 93 -15.13 13.15 -19.94
N GLU A 94 -14.46 14.31 -19.81
CA GLU A 94 -14.96 15.62 -20.23
C GLU A 94 -15.11 15.69 -21.77
N GLU A 95 -14.13 15.18 -22.53
CA GLU A 95 -14.18 15.10 -24.00
C GLU A 95 -15.26 14.12 -24.50
N GLN A 96 -15.42 12.97 -23.86
CA GLN A 96 -16.47 11.99 -24.19
C GLN A 96 -17.87 12.54 -23.88
N SER A 97 -18.04 13.26 -22.77
CA SER A 97 -19.30 13.95 -22.46
C SER A 97 -19.63 15.06 -23.47
N ALA A 98 -18.62 15.69 -24.09
CA ALA A 98 -18.81 16.70 -25.13
C ALA A 98 -19.19 16.09 -26.49
N ASN A 99 -18.75 14.86 -26.78
CA ASN A 99 -19.02 14.16 -28.05
C ASN A 99 -20.29 13.30 -28.06
N GLY A 100 -20.92 13.05 -26.91
CA GLY A 100 -22.29 12.52 -26.82
C GLY A 100 -22.49 11.05 -27.25
N GLU A 101 -21.42 10.27 -27.41
CA GLU A 101 -21.53 8.84 -27.72
C GLU A 101 -21.69 8.02 -26.42
N PRO A 102 -22.64 7.07 -26.35
CA PRO A 102 -22.89 6.29 -25.14
C PRO A 102 -21.72 5.36 -24.82
N VAL A 103 -21.21 5.46 -23.59
CA VAL A 103 -20.14 4.60 -23.06
C VAL A 103 -20.65 3.16 -22.97
N GLU A 104 -20.23 2.30 -23.91
CA GLU A 104 -20.44 0.86 -23.82
C GLU A 104 -19.43 0.29 -22.82
N MET A 105 -19.87 0.17 -21.56
CA MET A 105 -19.08 -0.40 -20.47
C MET A 105 -18.92 -1.91 -20.70
N TYR A 106 -17.92 -2.29 -21.50
CA TYR A 106 -17.43 -3.67 -21.50
C TYR A 106 -16.70 -3.91 -20.18
N LEU A 107 -17.40 -4.54 -19.23
CA LEU A 107 -16.79 -5.24 -18.11
C LEU A 107 -15.79 -6.24 -18.69
N ASP A 108 -14.50 -5.96 -18.53
CA ASP A 108 -13.41 -6.88 -18.87
C ASP A 108 -13.46 -8.08 -17.91
N SER A 109 -14.39 -9.00 -18.19
CA SER A 109 -14.42 -10.35 -17.63
C SER A 109 -13.47 -11.21 -18.46
N SER A 110 -12.17 -11.00 -18.30
CA SER A 110 -11.14 -11.86 -18.89
C SER A 110 -10.23 -12.49 -17.84
N ASP A 111 -10.82 -13.03 -16.77
CA ASP A 111 -10.30 -14.26 -16.16
C ASP A 111 -11.21 -15.42 -16.59
N THR A 112 -11.05 -15.84 -17.84
CA THR A 112 -11.55 -17.16 -18.28
C THR A 112 -10.47 -18.16 -17.91
N ASP A 113 -10.55 -18.73 -16.69
CA ASP A 113 -9.75 -19.91 -16.37
C ASP A 113 -10.33 -21.09 -17.17
N ALA A 114 -9.65 -21.38 -18.27
CA ALA A 114 -9.84 -22.57 -19.07
C ALA A 114 -9.10 -23.74 -18.40
N SER A 115 -9.82 -24.50 -17.58
CA SER A 115 -9.42 -25.82 -17.06
C SER A 115 -10.71 -26.54 -16.62
N GLU A 116 -11.12 -27.74 -17.07
CA GLU A 116 -10.55 -28.84 -17.84
C GLU A 116 -11.68 -29.53 -18.63
N ALA A 117 -11.32 -30.12 -19.77
CA ALA A 117 -12.12 -31.12 -20.47
C ALA A 117 -11.50 -32.51 -20.19
N GLU A 118 -12.38 -33.46 -19.88
CA GLU A 118 -12.22 -34.92 -19.66
C GLU A 118 -11.43 -35.42 -18.44
#